data_AF-A0A8T6YAJ9-F1
#
_entry.id   AF-A0A8T6YAJ9-F1
#
_cell.length_a   1.000
_cell.length_b   1.000
_cell.length_c   1.000
_cell.angle_alpha   90.00
_cell.angle_beta   90.00
_cell.angle_gamma   90.00
#
_symmetry.space_group_name_H-M   'P 1'
#
loop_
_entity.id
_entity.type
_entity.pdbx_description
1 polymer ?
#
loop_
_entity_poly.entity_id
_entity_poly.type
_entity_poly.pdbx_seq_one_letter_code
_entity_poly.pdbx_strand_id
1 'polypeptide(L)' 'MMVKCIQLCRDCADICALCSRFMSRNSQFANQLCALCADICDACAEECEKHEAEHCRACAESCRKCAEACREMAA' A
#
# COMPACT_ATOMS: atom_id res chain seq x y z
N MET A 1 4.12 -16.26 12.81
CA MET A 1 5.44 -15.89 12.24
C MET A 1 5.24 -14.75 11.26
N MET A 2 6.17 -13.79 11.18
CA MET A 2 6.01 -12.53 10.42
C MET A 2 6.64 -12.54 9.01
N VAL A 3 7.07 -13.68 8.49
CA VAL A 3 7.77 -13.76 7.19
C VAL A 3 6.92 -13.15 6.07
N LYS A 4 5.63 -13.50 6.00
CA LYS A 4 4.70 -12.96 5.00
C LYS A 4 4.43 -11.47 5.20
N CYS A 5 4.26 -11.02 6.44
CA CYS A 5 4.11 -9.60 6.77
C CYS A 5 5.34 -8.80 6.28
N ILE A 6 6.56 -9.28 6.55
CA ILE A 6 7.79 -8.60 6.10
C ILE A 6 7.88 -8.52 4.57
N GLN A 7 7.45 -9.57 3.86
CA GLN A 7 7.40 -9.57 2.39
C GLN A 7 6.40 -8.51 1.89
N LEU A 8 5.16 -8.55 2.38
CA LEU A 8 4.13 -7.60 1.96
C LEU A 8 4.46 -6.15 2.34
N CYS A 9 5.08 -5.91 3.50
CA CYS A 9 5.52 -4.57 3.88
C CYS A 9 6.57 -4.01 2.91
N ARG A 10 7.46 -4.86 2.37
CA ARG A 10 8.45 -4.44 1.36
C ARG A 10 7.78 -4.14 0.02
N ASP A 11 6.93 -5.04 -0.46
CA ASP A 11 6.20 -4.86 -1.71
C ASP A 11 5.33 -3.59 -1.65
N CYS A 12 4.63 -3.37 -0.53
CA CYS A 12 3.83 -2.18 -0.27
C CYS A 12 4.68 -0.90 -0.28
N ALA A 13 5.83 -0.90 0.38
CA ALA A 13 6.70 0.27 0.39
C ALA A 13 7.20 0.63 -1.02
N ASP A 14 7.59 -0.36 -1.81
CA ASP A 14 8.10 -0.16 -3.16
C ASP A 14 7.01 0.37 -4.11
N ILE A 15 5.81 -0.22 -4.08
CA ILE A 15 4.71 0.24 -4.95
C ILE A 15 4.21 1.62 -4.54
N CYS A 16 4.07 1.91 -3.24
CA CYS A 16 3.65 3.25 -2.76
C CYS A 16 4.65 4.32 -3.23
N ALA A 17 5.95 4.05 -3.14
CA ALA A 17 6.98 4.96 -3.61
C ALA A 17 6.93 5.17 -5.13
N LEU A 18 6.69 4.10 -5.90
CA LEU A 18 6.53 4.18 -7.35
C LEU A 18 5.30 5.00 -7.75
N CYS A 19 4.15 4.72 -7.11
CA CYS A 19 2.91 5.47 -7.30
C CYS A 19 3.11 6.96 -7.07
N SER A 20 3.70 7.34 -5.92
CA SER A 20 3.99 8.74 -5.58
C SER A 20 4.83 9.43 -6.66
N ARG A 21 5.87 8.76 -7.17
CA ARG A 21 6.73 9.28 -8.24
C ARG A 21 6.03 9.42 -9.58
N PHE A 22 5.01 8.63 -9.86
CA PHE A 22 4.26 8.69 -11.11
C PHE A 22 3.16 9.75 -11.06
N MET A 23 2.47 9.85 -9.92
CA MET A 23 1.51 10.91 -9.64
C MET A 23 2.19 12.29 -9.70
N SER A 24 3.35 12.46 -9.04
CA SER A 24 4.05 13.76 -8.98
C SER A 24 4.53 14.30 -10.32
N ARG A 25 4.60 13.43 -11.34
CA ARG A 25 5.03 13.78 -12.70
C ARG A 25 3.90 13.69 -13.72
N ASN A 26 2.64 13.60 -13.26
CA ASN A 26 1.45 13.47 -14.11
C ASN A 26 1.58 12.36 -15.18
N SER A 27 2.12 11.20 -14.77
CA SER A 27 2.27 10.07 -15.68
C SER A 27 0.89 9.57 -16.15
N GLN A 28 0.75 9.27 -17.44
CA GLN A 28 -0.45 8.62 -17.99
C GLN A 28 -0.76 7.24 -17.36
N PHE A 29 0.23 6.64 -16.69
CA PHE A 29 0.11 5.34 -16.02
C PHE A 29 -0.22 5.46 -14.52
N ALA A 30 -0.38 6.67 -13.98
CA ALA A 30 -0.58 6.89 -12.55
C ALA A 30 -1.82 6.16 -12.02
N ASN A 31 -2.96 6.26 -12.71
CA ASN A 31 -4.22 5.62 -12.28
C ASN A 31 -4.11 4.09 -12.24
N GLN A 32 -3.47 3.48 -13.24
CA GLN A 32 -3.25 2.04 -13.28
C GLN A 32 -2.32 1.56 -12.16
N LEU A 33 -1.28 2.34 -11.85
CA LEU A 33 -0.41 2.06 -10.72
C LEU A 33 -1.16 2.22 -9.39
N CYS A 34 -2.01 3.24 -9.24
CA CYS A 34 -2.82 3.46 -8.05
C CYS A 34 -3.78 2.29 -7.80
N ALA A 35 -4.40 1.73 -8.84
CA ALA A 35 -5.23 0.53 -8.69
C ALA A 35 -4.44 -0.65 -8.09
N LEU A 36 -3.24 -0.93 -8.62
CA LEU A 36 -2.37 -1.99 -8.09
C LEU A 36 -1.87 -1.67 -6.67
N CYS A 37 -1.52 -0.40 -6.41
CA CYS A 37 -1.08 0.04 -5.09
C CYS A 37 -2.18 -0.19 -4.04
N ALA A 38 -3.44 0.08 -4.37
CA ALA A 38 -4.56 -0.18 -3.47
C ALA A 38 -4.66 -1.67 -3.09
N ASP A 39 -4.57 -2.57 -4.07
CA ASP A 39 -4.64 -4.02 -3.84
C ASP A 39 -3.49 -4.51 -2.94
N ILE A 40 -2.26 -4.01 -3.16
CA ILE A 40 -1.09 -4.37 -2.35
C ILE A 40 -1.21 -3.77 -0.94
N CYS A 41 -1.70 -2.54 -0.81
CA CYS A 41 -1.95 -1.92 0.49
C CYS A 41 -2.98 -2.72 1.30
N ASP A 42 -4.08 -3.18 0.69
CA ASP A 42 -5.06 -4.02 1.40
C ASP A 42 -4.46 -5.35 1.84
N ALA A 43 -3.70 -6.03 0.98
CA ALA A 43 -3.02 -7.28 1.34
C ALA A 43 -2.03 -7.06 2.50
N CYS A 44 -1.28 -5.95 2.47
CA CYS A 44 -0.34 -5.60 3.54
C CYS A 44 -1.06 -5.27 4.85
N ALA A 45 -2.17 -4.51 4.80
CA ALA A 45 -2.98 -4.19 5.97
C ALA A 45 -3.55 -5.46 6.62
N GLU A 46 -4.18 -6.33 5.82
CA GLU A 46 -4.76 -7.59 6.29
C GLU A 46 -3.73 -8.51 6.94
N GLU A 47 -2.51 -8.55 6.44
CA GLU A 47 -1.46 -9.36 7.06
C GLU A 47 -0.91 -8.71 8.33
N CYS A 48 -0.72 -7.38 8.35
CA CYS A 48 -0.30 -6.64 9.53
C CYS A 48 -1.32 -6.72 10.68
N GLU A 49 -2.62 -6.71 10.38
CA GLU A 49 -3.71 -6.85 11.36
C GLU A 49 -3.68 -8.19 12.14
N LYS A 50 -2.94 -9.20 11.64
CA LYS A 50 -2.75 -10.50 12.32
C LYS A 50 -1.66 -10.48 13.40
N HIS A 51 -1.04 -9.33 13.65
CA HIS A 51 0.09 -9.20 14.55
C HIS A 51 -0.17 -8.12 15.61
N GLU A 52 0.13 -8.41 16.88
CA GLU A 52 -0.11 -7.48 18.00
C GLU A 52 0.96 -6.38 18.15
N ALA A 53 1.99 -6.39 17.30
CA ALA A 53 3.07 -5.42 17.37
C ALA A 53 2.58 -4.01 16.98
N GLU A 54 3.01 -3.00 17.74
CA GLU A 54 2.60 -1.60 17.52
C GLU A 54 2.87 -1.11 16.08
N HIS A 55 4.03 -1.46 15.53
CA HIS A 55 4.38 -1.10 14.15
C HIS A 55 3.48 -1.76 13.10
N CYS A 56 2.96 -2.97 13.37
CA CYS A 56 2.00 -3.62 12.47
C CYS A 56 0.66 -2.88 12.49
N ARG A 57 0.18 -2.43 13.66
CA ARG A 57 -1.04 -1.61 13.76
C ARG A 57 -0.90 -0.29 13.00
N ALA A 58 0.21 0.41 13.19
CA ALA A 58 0.49 1.67 12.48
C ALA A 58 0.62 1.47 10.96
N CYS A 59 1.25 0.37 10.53
CA CYS A 59 1.37 0.00 9.13
C CYS A 59 -0.01 -0.29 8.51
N ALA A 60 -0.85 -1.08 9.17
CA ALA A 60 -2.20 -1.38 8.69
C ALA A 60 -3.06 -0.12 8.52
N GLU A 61 -3.08 0.77 9.52
CA GLU A 61 -3.81 2.04 9.43
C GLU A 61 -3.33 2.89 8.24
N SER A 62 -2.02 2.98 8.04
CA SER A 62 -1.42 3.73 6.94
C SER A 62 -1.75 3.12 5.57
N CYS A 63 -1.72 1.78 5.48
CA CYS A 63 -2.07 1.06 4.26
C CYS A 63 -3.55 1.26 3.90
N ARG A 64 -4.48 1.20 4.87
CA ARG A 64 -5.91 1.44 4.62
C ARG A 64 -6.16 2.85 4.07
N LYS A 65 -5.55 3.88 4.66
CA LYS A 65 -5.61 5.26 4.17
C LYS A 65 -5.04 5.40 2.76
N CYS A 66 -3.92 4.73 2.47
CA CYS A 66 -3.30 4.75 1.16
C CYS A 66 -4.16 4.04 0.11
N ALA A 67 -4.77 2.90 0.45
CA ALA A 67 -5.66 2.16 -0.44
C ALA A 67 -6.89 2.99 -0.83
N GLU A 68 -7.53 3.66 0.12
CA GLU A 68 -8.66 4.57 -0.13
C GLU A 68 -8.26 5.69 -1.10
N ALA A 69 -7.20 6.43 -0.80
CA ALA A 69 -6.70 7.51 -1.68
C ALA A 69 -6.32 6.99 -3.08
N CYS A 70 -5.71 5.80 -3.17
CA CYS A 70 -5.35 5.21 -4.46
C CYS A 70 -6.60 4.79 -5.27
N ARG A 71 -7.67 4.32 -4.63
CA ARG A 71 -8.94 4.02 -5.31
C ARG A 71 -9.60 5.29 -5.83
N GLU A 72 -9.56 6.40 -5.09
CA GLU A 72 -10.04 7.70 -5.57
C GLU A 72 -9.27 8.20 -6.79
N MET A 73 -7.95 8.02 -6.79
CA MET A 73 -7.08 8.39 -7.92
C MET A 73 -7.28 7.50 -9.16
N ALA A 74 -7.66 6.24 -8.96
CA ALA A 74 -7.83 5.26 -10.04
C ALA A 74 -9.22 5.33 -10.72
N ALA A 75 -10.18 6.03 -10.12
CA ALA A 75 -11.56 6.18 -10.60
C ALA A 75 -11.70 7.11 -11.83
#